data_AF-B2KEQ6-F1
#
_entry.id   AF-B2KEQ6-F1
#
_cell.length_a   1.000
_cell.length_b   1.000
_cell.length_c   1.000
_cell.angle_alpha   90.00
_cell.angle_beta   90.00
_cell.angle_gamma   90.00
#
_symmetry.space_group_name_H-M   'P 1'
#
loop_
_entity.id
_entity.type
_entity.pdbx_description
1 polymer ?
#
loop_
_entity_poly.entity_id
_entity_poly.type
_entity_poly.pdbx_seq_one_letter_code
_entity_poly.pdbx_strand_id
1 'polypeptide(L)'
;METYEITEITRRAIIDEFMLTPQPYHGKLEEVDFLERLYPLAKMPSTDGRFSNAGGDIYQHRINNFDWPDEWIWSDSRFNLLRTSDQVFTRFICEMLHPVVRHENDVAPLLAAFNRQLANDNWEIYREREISKRPVFAARKIGSKPPLIKKIKNIDHDFIAEQIKKSEEKLDKNDFDGAITNARSLVEAILCYIAKNLDIKLPEYDGDLFKLYKTIRKDLKLEITDDMDNILKQIITGLSSIISGLSGLSNKMGDRHVRQYKPNKHHAKLAVNVSQIFCEFLLDSYEYQKTRQKQ
;
A
#
# COMPACT_ATOMS: atom_id res chain seq x y z
N MET A 1 -14.43 8.44 -17.41
CA MET A 1 -15.14 8.13 -16.16
C MET A 1 -14.09 7.58 -15.21
N GLU A 2 -13.89 8.21 -14.06
CA GLU A 2 -13.03 7.64 -13.02
C GLU A 2 -13.68 6.33 -12.55
N THR A 3 -13.00 5.21 -12.78
CA THR A 3 -13.48 3.89 -12.38
C THR A 3 -13.02 3.62 -10.95
N TYR A 4 -13.84 4.01 -9.98
CA TYR A 4 -13.68 3.58 -8.60
C TYR A 4 -14.16 2.13 -8.48
N GLU A 5 -13.42 1.30 -7.75
CA GLU A 5 -13.71 -0.12 -7.56
C GLU A 5 -14.73 -0.37 -6.45
N ILE A 6 -14.78 0.52 -5.45
CA ILE A 6 -15.86 0.52 -4.46
C ILE A 6 -17.00 1.35 -5.03
N THR A 7 -18.08 0.68 -5.40
CA THR A 7 -19.22 1.28 -6.11
C THR A 7 -19.95 2.30 -5.24
N GLU A 8 -20.63 3.27 -5.88
CA GLU A 8 -21.47 4.23 -5.14
C GLU A 8 -22.56 3.51 -4.32
N ILE A 9 -23.05 2.36 -4.80
CA ILE A 9 -24.02 1.50 -4.09
C ILE A 9 -23.44 1.01 -2.76
N THR A 10 -22.23 0.45 -2.77
CA THR A 10 -21.54 0.00 -1.56
C THR A 10 -21.25 1.15 -0.61
N ARG A 11 -20.82 2.31 -1.12
CA ARG A 11 -20.54 3.49 -0.30
C ARG A 11 -21.80 4.00 0.40
N ARG A 12 -22.92 4.06 -0.31
CA ARG A 12 -24.23 4.41 0.27
C ARG A 12 -24.64 3.41 1.32
N ALA A 13 -24.55 2.11 1.04
CA ALA A 13 -24.89 1.08 2.02
C ALA A 13 -24.05 1.16 3.30
N ILE A 14 -22.76 1.49 3.19
CA ILE A 14 -21.88 1.74 4.35
C ILE A 14 -22.37 2.95 5.16
N ILE A 15 -22.69 4.05 4.49
CA ILE A 15 -23.16 5.28 5.14
C ILE A 15 -24.52 5.05 5.78
N ASP A 16 -25.47 4.48 5.05
CA ASP A 16 -26.83 4.19 5.53
C ASP A 16 -26.78 3.29 6.78
N GLU A 17 -25.94 2.25 6.75
CA GLU A 17 -25.76 1.37 7.90
C GLU A 17 -25.09 2.07 9.08
N PHE A 18 -24.09 2.92 8.81
CA PHE A 18 -23.47 3.74 9.84
C PHE A 18 -24.46 4.72 10.49
N MET A 19 -25.35 5.31 9.71
CA MET A 19 -26.37 6.25 10.19
C MET A 19 -27.43 5.60 11.10
N LEU A 20 -27.52 4.27 11.12
CA LEU A 20 -28.33 3.53 12.10
C LEU A 20 -27.64 3.43 13.47
N THR A 21 -26.36 3.78 13.57
CA THR A 21 -25.62 3.75 14.83
C THR A 21 -25.82 5.06 15.60
N PRO A 22 -25.93 5.01 16.94
CA PRO A 22 -26.17 6.21 17.74
C PRO A 22 -24.92 7.07 17.94
N GLN A 23 -23.77 6.70 17.37
CA GLN A 23 -22.48 7.31 17.65
C GLN A 23 -21.99 8.15 16.47
N PRO A 24 -21.42 9.34 16.70
CA PRO A 24 -20.93 10.18 15.61
C PRO A 24 -19.71 9.55 14.93
N TYR A 25 -19.45 9.93 13.67
CA TYR A 25 -18.35 9.38 12.89
C TYR A 25 -16.98 9.75 13.47
N HIS A 26 -16.87 10.94 14.07
CA HIS A 26 -15.68 11.47 14.75
C HIS A 26 -15.44 10.87 16.15
N GLY A 27 -16.35 10.02 16.64
CA GLY A 27 -16.21 9.32 17.91
C GLY A 27 -15.97 10.28 19.10
N LYS A 28 -14.84 10.10 19.79
CA LYS A 28 -14.44 10.87 20.98
C LYS A 28 -13.82 12.23 20.69
N LEU A 29 -13.42 12.49 19.44
CA LEU A 29 -12.77 13.75 19.07
C LEU A 29 -13.83 14.81 18.80
N GLU A 30 -13.44 16.08 18.82
CA GLU A 30 -14.24 17.10 18.16
C GLU A 30 -14.22 16.88 16.63
N GLU A 31 -15.27 17.32 15.96
CA GLU A 31 -15.46 17.02 14.53
C GLU A 31 -14.36 17.62 13.65
N VAL A 32 -13.90 18.82 13.98
CA VAL A 32 -12.76 19.47 13.31
C VAL A 32 -11.47 18.68 13.53
N ASP A 33 -11.17 18.26 14.76
CA ASP A 33 -9.99 17.46 15.09
C ASP A 33 -9.96 16.13 14.32
N PHE A 34 -11.11 15.48 14.16
CA PHE A 34 -11.21 14.27 13.34
C PHE A 34 -10.90 14.56 11.87
N LEU A 35 -11.51 15.59 11.30
CA LEU A 35 -11.38 15.91 9.89
C LEU A 35 -9.95 16.41 9.54
N GLU A 36 -9.26 17.11 10.44
CA GLU A 36 -7.88 17.56 10.23
C GLU A 36 -6.88 16.40 10.13
N ARG A 37 -7.21 15.22 10.66
CA ARG A 37 -6.39 14.00 10.50
C ARG A 37 -6.43 13.44 9.08
N LEU A 38 -7.45 13.83 8.31
CA LEU A 38 -7.72 13.34 6.97
C LEU A 38 -7.46 14.40 5.89
N TYR A 39 -7.76 15.66 6.20
CA TYR A 39 -7.82 16.76 5.24
C TYR A 39 -7.10 18.01 5.76
N PRO A 40 -6.38 18.76 4.90
CA PRO A 40 -5.77 20.02 5.28
C PRO A 40 -6.81 21.14 5.34
N LEU A 41 -7.70 21.14 6.34
CA LEU A 41 -8.87 22.03 6.41
C LEU A 41 -8.50 23.52 6.32
N ALA A 42 -7.37 23.93 6.88
CA ALA A 42 -6.87 25.30 6.80
C ALA A 42 -6.55 25.77 5.36
N LYS A 43 -6.36 24.84 4.42
CA LYS A 43 -6.09 25.11 3.00
C LYS A 43 -7.30 24.85 2.11
N MET A 44 -8.39 24.32 2.65
CA MET A 44 -9.61 24.04 1.91
C MET A 44 -10.53 25.28 1.94
N PRO A 45 -11.25 25.56 0.84
CA PRO A 45 -12.15 26.70 0.80
C PRO A 45 -13.32 26.50 1.78
N SER A 46 -13.79 27.60 2.36
CA SER A 46 -15.05 27.63 3.08
C SER A 46 -16.23 27.63 2.11
N THR A 47 -17.36 27.06 2.54
CA THR A 47 -18.67 27.20 1.88
C THR A 47 -19.42 28.46 2.35
N ASP A 48 -18.96 29.09 3.43
CA ASP A 48 -19.45 30.36 3.94
C ASP A 48 -18.37 31.44 3.77
N GLY A 49 -18.64 32.41 2.90
CA GLY A 49 -17.69 33.49 2.58
C GLY A 49 -17.25 34.34 3.77
N ARG A 50 -17.87 34.21 4.95
CA ARG A 50 -17.43 34.85 6.21
C ARG A 50 -16.16 34.23 6.79
N PHE A 51 -15.82 32.99 6.41
CA PHE A 51 -14.67 32.27 6.92
C PHE A 51 -13.61 32.05 5.84
N SER A 52 -12.35 32.13 6.24
CA SER A 52 -11.21 32.02 5.31
C SER A 52 -10.94 30.59 4.83
N ASN A 53 -11.41 29.58 5.56
CA ASN A 53 -11.12 28.17 5.27
C ASN A 53 -12.21 27.24 5.82
N ALA A 54 -12.19 25.98 5.36
CA ALA A 54 -13.16 24.96 5.77
C ALA A 54 -13.12 24.67 7.27
N GLY A 55 -11.96 24.76 7.92
CA GLY A 55 -11.82 24.49 9.36
C GLY A 55 -12.62 25.47 10.22
N GLY A 56 -12.46 26.78 9.98
CA GLY A 56 -13.18 27.82 10.72
C GLY A 56 -14.69 27.79 10.45
N ASP A 57 -15.08 27.50 9.21
CA ASP A 57 -16.46 27.30 8.78
C ASP A 57 -17.14 26.15 9.52
N ILE A 58 -16.52 24.96 9.49
CA ILE A 58 -17.02 23.77 10.19
C ILE A 58 -17.08 24.03 11.70
N TYR A 59 -16.03 24.63 12.28
CA TYR A 59 -16.01 24.95 13.70
C TYR A 59 -17.17 25.87 14.10
N GLN A 60 -17.42 26.93 13.31
CA GLN A 60 -18.51 27.84 13.61
C GLN A 60 -19.86 27.12 13.59
N HIS A 61 -20.12 26.34 12.54
CA HIS A 61 -21.44 25.77 12.34
C HIS A 61 -21.72 24.53 13.20
N ARG A 62 -20.70 23.68 13.41
CA ARG A 62 -20.84 22.41 14.12
C ARG A 62 -20.56 22.50 15.61
N ILE A 63 -19.74 23.46 16.05
CA ILE A 63 -19.32 23.58 17.46
C ILE A 63 -19.88 24.84 18.14
N ASN A 64 -19.81 26.00 17.48
CA ASN A 64 -20.32 27.23 18.11
C ASN A 64 -21.85 27.37 17.99
N ASN A 65 -22.41 27.07 16.82
CA ASN A 65 -23.81 27.33 16.52
C ASN A 65 -24.71 26.10 16.63
N PHE A 66 -24.19 24.91 16.36
CA PHE A 66 -24.97 23.66 16.22
C PHE A 66 -26.10 23.78 15.18
N ASP A 67 -25.84 24.46 14.05
CA ASP A 67 -26.86 24.81 13.04
C ASP A 67 -26.76 24.00 11.73
N TRP A 68 -25.83 23.05 11.65
CA TRP A 68 -25.76 22.05 10.58
C TRP A 68 -26.26 20.68 11.06
N PRO A 69 -26.86 19.86 10.18
CA PRO A 69 -27.33 18.51 10.52
C PRO A 69 -26.16 17.53 10.74
N ASP A 70 -26.31 16.53 11.61
CA ASP A 70 -25.23 15.60 12.01
C ASP A 70 -24.65 14.77 10.86
N GLU A 71 -25.45 14.56 9.83
CA GLU A 71 -25.12 13.85 8.61
C GLU A 71 -24.49 14.73 7.51
N TRP A 72 -24.27 16.04 7.76
CA TRP A 72 -23.85 17.01 6.73
C TRP A 72 -22.65 16.52 5.90
N ILE A 73 -21.69 15.87 6.56
CA ILE A 73 -20.43 15.39 5.98
C ILE A 73 -20.65 14.44 4.78
N TRP A 74 -21.73 13.67 4.78
CA TRP A 74 -22.01 12.69 3.71
C TRP A 74 -22.47 13.35 2.41
N SER A 75 -22.93 14.60 2.48
CA SER A 75 -23.42 15.39 1.34
C SER A 75 -22.52 16.57 0.98
N ASP A 76 -21.52 16.88 1.81
CA ASP A 76 -20.67 18.05 1.61
C ASP A 76 -19.72 17.88 0.42
N SER A 77 -19.82 18.83 -0.51
CA SER A 77 -19.08 18.82 -1.78
C SER A 77 -17.56 18.94 -1.63
N ARG A 78 -17.05 19.48 -0.51
CA ARG A 78 -15.62 19.60 -0.25
C ARG A 78 -14.96 18.24 -0.03
N PHE A 79 -15.70 17.30 0.55
CA PHE A 79 -15.22 15.94 0.86
C PHE A 79 -15.69 14.90 -0.15
N ASN A 80 -16.92 15.06 -0.66
CA ASN A 80 -17.51 14.28 -1.75
C ASN A 80 -17.33 12.76 -1.55
N LEU A 81 -17.61 12.26 -0.34
CA LEU A 81 -17.29 10.89 0.09
C LEU A 81 -17.90 9.80 -0.81
N LEU A 82 -19.06 10.07 -1.41
CA LEU A 82 -19.72 9.15 -2.33
C LEU A 82 -18.98 8.99 -3.67
N ARG A 83 -18.21 9.99 -4.11
CA ARG A 83 -17.58 10.03 -5.43
C ARG A 83 -16.09 10.33 -5.41
N THR A 84 -15.46 10.30 -4.24
CA THR A 84 -14.01 10.44 -4.08
C THR A 84 -13.27 9.15 -4.43
N SER A 85 -11.94 9.17 -4.52
CA SER A 85 -11.13 7.95 -4.73
C SER A 85 -11.37 6.88 -3.67
N ASP A 86 -11.20 5.60 -4.02
CA ASP A 86 -11.32 4.48 -3.08
C ASP A 86 -10.36 4.64 -1.90
N GLN A 87 -9.15 5.17 -2.15
CA GLN A 87 -8.16 5.44 -1.11
C GLN A 87 -8.64 6.50 -0.12
N VAL A 88 -9.28 7.58 -0.60
CA VAL A 88 -9.81 8.63 0.28
C VAL A 88 -11.02 8.12 1.07
N PHE A 89 -11.95 7.42 0.42
CA PHE A 89 -13.13 6.86 1.09
C PHE A 89 -12.73 5.83 2.16
N THR A 90 -11.87 4.87 1.81
CA THR A 90 -11.41 3.84 2.74
C THR A 90 -10.60 4.41 3.89
N ARG A 91 -9.77 5.44 3.65
CA ARG A 91 -9.06 6.15 4.71
C ARG A 91 -10.03 6.79 5.72
N PHE A 92 -11.11 7.41 5.24
CA PHE A 92 -12.14 8.00 6.11
C PHE A 92 -12.76 6.95 7.05
N ILE A 93 -13.27 5.85 6.50
CA ILE A 93 -13.91 4.80 7.31
C ILE A 93 -12.93 4.03 8.19
N CYS A 94 -11.65 3.91 7.80
CA CYS A 94 -10.61 3.36 8.67
C CYS A 94 -10.27 4.32 9.83
N GLU A 95 -10.27 5.63 9.60
CA GLU A 95 -10.02 6.63 10.63
C GLU A 95 -11.15 6.65 11.68
N MET A 96 -12.40 6.41 11.26
CA MET A 96 -13.53 6.21 12.19
C MET A 96 -13.29 5.07 13.19
N LEU A 97 -12.44 4.08 12.85
CA LEU A 97 -12.08 2.94 13.71
C LEU A 97 -10.78 3.15 14.49
N HIS A 98 -10.07 4.25 14.27
CA HIS A 98 -8.76 4.50 14.87
C HIS A 98 -8.88 4.61 16.41
N PRO A 99 -7.95 4.06 17.22
CA PRO A 99 -8.09 3.99 18.67
C PRO A 99 -8.14 5.35 19.39
N VAL A 100 -7.59 6.39 18.76
CA VAL A 100 -7.73 7.79 19.23
C VAL A 100 -9.15 8.30 19.01
N VAL A 101 -9.78 7.91 17.91
CA VAL A 101 -11.13 8.34 17.49
C VAL A 101 -12.20 7.56 18.24
N ARG A 102 -12.08 6.22 18.33
CA ARG A 102 -13.17 5.36 18.81
C ARG A 102 -12.78 4.47 19.98
N HIS A 103 -13.75 4.13 20.82
CA HIS A 103 -13.53 3.17 21.90
C HIS A 103 -13.48 1.75 21.35
N GLU A 104 -12.65 0.91 21.94
CA GLU A 104 -12.41 -0.45 21.48
C GLU A 104 -13.68 -1.30 21.39
N ASN A 105 -14.61 -1.12 22.34
CA ASN A 105 -15.89 -1.83 22.37
C ASN A 105 -16.78 -1.51 21.17
N ASP A 106 -16.63 -0.33 20.56
CA ASP A 106 -17.47 0.12 19.45
C ASP A 106 -16.85 -0.20 18.08
N VAL A 107 -15.59 -0.66 18.04
CA VAL A 107 -14.87 -0.94 16.80
C VAL A 107 -15.39 -2.22 16.15
N ALA A 108 -15.58 -3.29 16.92
CA ALA A 108 -15.93 -4.59 16.35
C ALA A 108 -17.27 -4.59 15.59
N PRO A 109 -18.37 -3.98 16.11
CA PRO A 109 -19.63 -3.88 15.37
C PRO A 109 -19.50 -3.08 14.07
N LEU A 110 -18.81 -1.93 14.10
CA LEU A 110 -18.61 -1.09 12.92
C LEU A 110 -17.71 -1.73 11.87
N LEU A 111 -16.65 -2.40 12.30
CA LEU A 111 -15.77 -3.15 11.40
C LEU A 111 -16.55 -4.25 10.68
N ALA A 112 -17.40 -4.98 11.40
CA ALA A 112 -18.26 -6.01 10.82
C ALA A 112 -19.29 -5.41 9.84
N ALA A 113 -19.88 -4.26 10.18
CA ALA A 113 -20.76 -3.50 9.30
C ALA A 113 -20.08 -3.11 7.98
N PHE A 114 -18.93 -2.43 8.08
CA PHE A 114 -18.18 -1.96 6.91
C PHE A 114 -17.74 -3.14 6.03
N ASN A 115 -17.18 -4.19 6.62
CA ASN A 115 -16.70 -5.35 5.87
C ASN A 115 -17.80 -6.13 5.17
N ARG A 116 -19.01 -6.18 5.75
CA ARG A 116 -20.15 -6.81 5.10
C ARG A 116 -20.51 -6.13 3.79
N GLN A 117 -20.44 -4.80 3.74
CA GLN A 117 -20.71 -4.04 2.52
C GLN A 117 -19.53 -4.07 1.55
N LEU A 118 -18.31 -3.85 2.04
CA LEU A 118 -17.09 -3.83 1.23
C LEU A 118 -16.82 -5.16 0.51
N ALA A 119 -17.21 -6.29 1.12
CA ALA A 119 -17.03 -7.61 0.53
C ALA A 119 -17.74 -7.75 -0.83
N ASN A 120 -18.85 -7.03 -1.05
CA ASN A 120 -19.57 -7.04 -2.33
C ASN A 120 -18.72 -6.53 -3.50
N ASP A 121 -17.74 -5.66 -3.20
CA ASP A 121 -16.81 -5.09 -4.18
C ASP A 121 -15.41 -5.73 -4.08
N ASN A 122 -15.27 -6.88 -3.41
CA ASN A 122 -14.00 -7.55 -3.13
C ASN A 122 -13.01 -6.71 -2.31
N TRP A 123 -13.50 -5.88 -1.38
CA TRP A 123 -12.69 -5.13 -0.43
C TRP A 123 -12.92 -5.58 1.01
N GLU A 124 -11.92 -5.35 1.86
CA GLU A 124 -12.04 -5.52 3.30
C GLU A 124 -11.20 -4.47 4.02
N ILE A 125 -11.66 -4.08 5.21
CA ILE A 125 -10.87 -3.45 6.25
C ILE A 125 -10.29 -4.56 7.12
N TYR A 126 -8.96 -4.59 7.22
CA TYR A 126 -8.23 -5.58 7.99
C TYR A 126 -7.39 -4.90 9.07
N ARG A 127 -7.07 -5.64 10.13
CA ARG A 127 -6.13 -5.19 11.14
C ARG A 127 -4.75 -5.08 10.50
N GLU A 128 -4.26 -3.86 10.34
CA GLU A 128 -2.98 -3.60 9.68
C GLU A 128 -1.81 -3.73 10.64
N ARG A 129 -1.96 -3.13 11.82
CA ARG A 129 -0.91 -3.01 12.82
C ARG A 129 -1.51 -2.75 14.20
N GLU A 130 -0.64 -2.56 15.17
CA GLU A 130 -1.02 -2.10 16.50
C GLU A 130 -0.24 -0.85 16.90
N ILE A 131 -0.86 0.02 17.70
CA ILE A 131 -0.20 1.10 18.42
C ILE A 131 -0.60 0.95 19.88
N SER A 132 0.38 0.87 20.78
CA SER A 132 0.11 0.75 22.23
C SER A 132 -0.87 -0.39 22.55
N LYS A 133 -0.68 -1.55 21.89
CA LYS A 133 -1.55 -2.75 21.97
C LYS A 133 -2.98 -2.57 21.43
N ARG A 134 -3.28 -1.45 20.77
CA ARG A 134 -4.59 -1.19 20.16
C ARG A 134 -4.53 -1.37 18.64
N PRO A 135 -5.53 -2.01 18.01
CA PRO A 135 -5.53 -2.25 16.58
C PRO A 135 -5.63 -0.94 15.79
N VAL A 136 -4.92 -0.86 14.66
CA VAL A 136 -5.12 0.13 13.61
C VAL A 136 -5.45 -0.61 12.32
N PHE A 137 -6.47 -0.12 11.62
CA PHE A 137 -7.05 -0.79 10.47
C PHE A 137 -6.68 -0.08 9.16
N ALA A 138 -6.65 -0.84 8.08
CA ALA A 138 -6.48 -0.34 6.73
C ALA A 138 -7.39 -1.14 5.78
N ALA A 139 -7.76 -0.55 4.64
CA ALA A 139 -8.49 -1.26 3.61
C ALA A 139 -7.56 -1.93 2.59
N ARG A 140 -8.01 -3.02 1.99
CA ARG A 140 -7.35 -3.71 0.88
C ARG A 140 -8.38 -4.48 0.05
N LYS A 141 -7.98 -4.98 -1.12
CA LYS A 141 -8.77 -6.00 -1.81
C LYS A 141 -8.68 -7.34 -1.08
N ILE A 142 -9.78 -8.06 -0.99
CA ILE A 142 -9.81 -9.42 -0.48
C ILE A 142 -8.86 -10.27 -1.35
N GLY A 143 -7.97 -11.01 -0.69
CA GLY A 143 -6.94 -11.81 -1.35
C GLY A 143 -5.68 -11.03 -1.79
N SER A 144 -5.64 -9.70 -1.62
CA SER A 144 -4.40 -8.95 -1.81
C SER A 144 -3.45 -9.15 -0.62
N LYS A 145 -2.20 -9.53 -0.92
CA LYS A 145 -1.13 -9.59 0.09
C LYS A 145 -0.74 -8.18 0.52
N PRO A 146 -0.32 -7.97 1.78
CA PRO A 146 0.15 -6.66 2.21
C PRO A 146 1.27 -6.18 1.28
N PRO A 147 1.26 -4.90 0.86
CA PRO A 147 2.28 -4.40 -0.04
C PRO A 147 3.66 -4.54 0.61
N LEU A 148 4.64 -4.92 -0.19
CA LEU A 148 6.04 -5.16 0.21
C LEU A 148 6.59 -4.07 1.15
N ILE A 149 6.17 -2.82 0.91
CA ILE A 149 6.49 -1.61 1.68
C ILE A 149 6.23 -1.81 3.19
N LYS A 150 5.21 -2.58 3.58
CA LYS A 150 4.86 -2.78 4.99
C LYS A 150 5.83 -3.69 5.74
N LYS A 151 6.54 -4.61 5.07
CA LYS A 151 7.58 -5.45 5.69
C LYS A 151 8.87 -4.65 5.97
N ILE A 152 9.05 -3.52 5.29
CA ILE A 152 10.23 -2.66 5.38
C ILE A 152 10.05 -1.58 6.46
N LYS A 153 8.94 -1.59 7.23
CA LYS A 153 8.47 -0.54 8.17
C LYS A 153 9.46 -0.09 9.27
N ASN A 154 10.63 -0.70 9.39
CA ASN A 154 11.68 -0.27 10.32
C ASN A 154 12.91 0.37 9.64
N ILE A 155 12.89 0.58 8.31
CA ILE A 155 14.05 1.09 7.59
C ILE A 155 13.68 2.27 6.68
N ASP A 156 14.50 3.31 6.76
CA ASP A 156 14.55 4.48 5.90
C ASP A 156 14.86 4.07 4.44
N HIS A 157 13.80 3.67 3.74
CA HIS A 157 13.87 3.20 2.36
C HIS A 157 12.79 3.86 1.49
N ASP A 158 12.78 5.19 1.53
CA ASP A 158 12.01 6.02 0.60
C ASP A 158 12.18 5.55 -0.83
N PHE A 159 13.39 5.17 -1.22
CA PHE A 159 13.69 4.66 -2.56
C PHE A 159 12.92 3.38 -2.92
N ILE A 160 12.73 2.44 -1.98
CA ILE A 160 12.01 1.18 -2.26
C ILE A 160 10.52 1.45 -2.46
N ALA A 161 9.92 2.23 -1.57
CA ALA A 161 8.52 2.66 -1.70
C ALA A 161 8.31 3.46 -2.99
N GLU A 162 9.27 4.31 -3.33
CA GLU A 162 9.29 5.08 -4.58
C GLU A 162 9.34 4.17 -5.81
N GLN A 163 10.17 3.12 -5.83
CA GLN A 163 10.23 2.19 -6.97
C GLN A 163 8.93 1.42 -7.19
N ILE A 164 8.27 0.99 -6.10
CA ILE A 164 6.96 0.32 -6.17
C ILE A 164 5.93 1.26 -6.76
N LYS A 165 5.77 2.45 -6.17
CA LYS A 165 4.83 3.48 -6.63
C LYS A 165 5.07 3.84 -8.11
N LYS A 166 6.33 4.11 -8.49
CA LYS A 166 6.68 4.42 -9.87
C LYS A 166 6.34 3.29 -10.84
N SER A 167 6.57 2.03 -10.44
CA SER A 167 6.26 0.89 -11.30
C SER A 167 4.75 0.75 -11.56
N GLU A 168 3.92 0.99 -10.55
CA GLU A 168 2.45 0.94 -10.65
C GLU A 168 1.90 2.11 -11.47
N GLU A 169 2.32 3.34 -11.17
CA GLU A 169 1.89 4.53 -11.93
C GLU A 169 2.23 4.42 -13.43
N LYS A 170 3.36 3.80 -13.76
CA LYS A 170 3.78 3.60 -15.14
C LYS A 170 2.97 2.51 -15.85
N LEU A 171 2.57 1.44 -15.15
CA LEU A 171 1.61 0.47 -15.70
C LEU A 171 0.29 1.14 -16.08
N ASP A 172 -0.19 2.07 -15.25
CA ASP A 172 -1.43 2.80 -15.50
C ASP A 172 -1.30 3.81 -16.65
N LYS A 173 -0.14 4.45 -16.77
CA LYS A 173 0.18 5.39 -17.86
C LYS A 173 0.60 4.72 -19.17
N ASN A 174 0.57 3.39 -19.25
CA ASN A 174 1.04 2.58 -20.38
C ASN A 174 2.55 2.75 -20.71
N ASP A 175 3.35 3.19 -19.75
CA ASP A 175 4.83 3.21 -19.80
C ASP A 175 5.37 1.85 -19.33
N PHE A 176 5.20 0.83 -20.18
CA PHE A 176 5.49 -0.56 -19.84
C PHE A 176 6.99 -0.85 -19.67
N ASP A 177 7.84 -0.23 -20.49
CA ASP A 177 9.30 -0.29 -20.40
C ASP A 177 9.82 0.40 -19.13
N GLY A 178 9.27 1.58 -18.81
CA GLY A 178 9.57 2.27 -17.58
C GLY A 178 9.14 1.46 -16.35
N ALA A 179 7.96 0.83 -16.37
CA ALA A 179 7.49 -0.01 -15.27
C ALA A 179 8.43 -1.20 -14.99
N ILE A 180 8.92 -1.86 -16.04
CA ILE A 180 9.90 -2.96 -15.93
C ILE A 180 11.23 -2.45 -15.38
N THR A 181 11.67 -1.26 -15.80
CA THR A 181 12.90 -0.63 -15.29
C THR A 181 12.81 -0.35 -13.79
N ASN A 182 11.66 0.15 -13.32
CA ASN A 182 11.41 0.36 -11.89
C ASN A 182 11.31 -0.96 -11.13
N ALA A 183 10.73 -2.02 -11.72
CA ALA A 183 10.70 -3.35 -11.12
C ALA A 183 12.11 -3.94 -10.93
N ARG A 184 13.01 -3.78 -11.91
CA ARG A 184 14.42 -4.17 -11.78
C ARG A 184 15.13 -3.37 -10.68
N SER A 185 14.91 -2.05 -10.65
CA SER A 185 15.49 -1.15 -9.66
C SER A 185 15.03 -1.50 -8.23
N LEU A 186 13.79 -1.95 -8.07
CA LEU A 186 13.26 -2.46 -6.80
C LEU A 186 14.04 -3.70 -6.32
N VAL A 187 14.26 -4.68 -7.20
CA VAL A 187 15.01 -5.91 -6.86
C VAL A 187 16.44 -5.55 -6.46
N GLU A 188 17.09 -4.66 -7.22
CA GLU A 188 18.44 -4.19 -6.92
C GLU A 188 18.51 -3.50 -5.55
N ALA A 189 17.57 -2.60 -5.26
CA ALA A 189 17.51 -1.90 -3.97
C ALA A 189 17.38 -2.87 -2.79
N ILE A 190 16.53 -3.90 -2.91
CA ILE A 190 16.33 -4.91 -1.87
C ILE A 190 17.59 -5.77 -1.68
N LEU A 191 18.25 -6.15 -2.77
CA LEU A 191 19.50 -6.91 -2.71
C LEU A 191 20.61 -6.08 -2.02
N CYS A 192 20.80 -4.82 -2.44
CA CYS A 192 21.75 -3.91 -1.80
C CYS A 192 21.44 -3.67 -0.33
N TYR A 193 20.15 -3.55 0.02
CA TYR A 193 19.71 -3.45 1.41
C TYR A 193 20.13 -4.68 2.24
N ILE A 194 19.82 -5.89 1.75
CA ILE A 194 20.17 -7.13 2.44
C ILE A 194 21.69 -7.24 2.61
N ALA A 195 22.45 -6.95 1.54
CA ALA A 195 23.90 -6.99 1.58
C ALA A 195 24.49 -6.05 2.63
N LYS A 196 24.01 -4.79 2.67
CA LYS A 196 24.43 -3.81 3.67
C LYS A 196 24.14 -4.27 5.09
N ASN A 197 22.99 -4.88 5.33
CA ASN A 197 22.59 -5.27 6.69
C ASN A 197 23.17 -6.60 7.15
N LEU A 198 23.71 -7.42 6.24
CA LEU A 198 24.47 -8.62 6.56
C LEU A 198 25.99 -8.39 6.53
N ASP A 199 26.43 -7.14 6.33
CA ASP A 199 27.84 -6.76 6.16
C ASP A 199 28.55 -7.58 5.05
N ILE A 200 27.83 -7.87 3.97
CA ILE A 200 28.36 -8.63 2.84
C ILE A 200 29.20 -7.69 1.98
N LYS A 201 30.48 -8.04 1.80
CA LYS A 201 31.36 -7.34 0.86
C LYS A 201 30.94 -7.63 -0.58
N LEU A 202 30.25 -6.67 -1.18
CA LEU A 202 29.92 -6.72 -2.59
C LEU A 202 31.14 -6.32 -3.44
N PRO A 203 31.40 -7.01 -4.58
CA PRO A 203 32.30 -6.48 -5.60
C PRO A 203 31.75 -5.16 -6.15
N GLU A 204 32.59 -4.39 -6.85
CA GLU A 204 32.13 -3.21 -7.60
C GLU A 204 30.97 -3.61 -8.52
N TYR A 205 29.84 -2.90 -8.38
CA TYR A 205 28.61 -3.25 -9.06
C TYR A 205 28.68 -2.80 -10.52
N ASP A 206 28.64 -3.76 -11.44
CA ASP A 206 28.76 -3.56 -12.89
C ASP A 206 27.38 -3.47 -13.60
N GLY A 207 26.29 -3.41 -12.84
CA GLY A 207 24.93 -3.43 -13.38
C GLY A 207 24.36 -4.84 -13.59
N ASP A 208 25.11 -5.92 -13.30
CA ASP A 208 24.59 -7.28 -13.39
C ASP A 208 23.80 -7.67 -12.13
N LEU A 209 22.47 -7.59 -12.24
CA LEU A 209 21.54 -7.96 -11.18
C LEU A 209 21.66 -9.44 -10.79
N PHE A 210 21.93 -10.33 -11.75
CA PHE A 210 22.01 -11.76 -11.49
C PHE A 210 23.27 -12.11 -10.68
N LYS A 211 24.39 -11.47 -11.01
CA LYS A 211 25.64 -11.56 -10.23
C LYS A 211 25.44 -11.09 -8.79
N LEU A 212 24.76 -9.95 -8.58
CA LEU A 212 24.43 -9.45 -7.25
C LEU A 212 23.56 -10.44 -6.47
N TYR A 213 22.50 -10.98 -7.09
CA TYR A 213 21.65 -12.00 -6.48
C TYR A 213 22.44 -13.25 -6.07
N LYS A 214 23.31 -13.76 -6.95
CA LYS A 214 24.09 -14.99 -6.68
C LYS A 214 24.95 -14.86 -5.43
N THR A 215 25.55 -13.70 -5.20
CA THR A 215 26.31 -13.41 -3.97
C THR A 215 25.41 -13.48 -2.75
N ILE A 216 24.31 -12.71 -2.73
CA ILE A 216 23.42 -12.61 -1.57
C ILE A 216 22.70 -13.94 -1.27
N ARG A 217 22.34 -14.70 -2.31
CA ARG A 217 21.69 -16.01 -2.18
C ARG A 217 22.51 -16.97 -1.32
N LYS A 218 23.84 -16.93 -1.44
CA LYS A 218 24.75 -17.79 -0.67
C LYS A 218 24.70 -17.44 0.82
N ASP A 219 24.79 -16.15 1.15
CA ASP A 219 24.76 -15.67 2.54
C ASP A 219 23.39 -15.84 3.20
N LEU A 220 22.30 -15.74 2.42
CA LEU A 220 20.95 -16.07 2.89
C LEU A 220 20.70 -17.57 3.03
N LYS A 221 21.68 -18.43 2.68
CA LYS A 221 21.55 -19.90 2.67
C LYS A 221 20.37 -20.40 1.83
N LEU A 222 20.18 -19.75 0.68
CA LEU A 222 19.14 -20.09 -0.29
C LEU A 222 19.66 -21.02 -1.40
N GLU A 223 20.82 -21.63 -1.22
CA GLU A 223 21.36 -22.62 -2.14
C GLU A 223 20.48 -23.88 -2.16
N ILE A 224 20.33 -24.47 -3.34
CA ILE A 224 19.61 -25.73 -3.48
C ILE A 224 20.53 -26.84 -2.96
N THR A 225 20.06 -27.62 -2.00
CA THR A 225 20.77 -28.75 -1.39
C THR A 225 20.15 -30.07 -1.84
N ASP A 226 20.92 -31.17 -1.81
CA ASP A 226 20.47 -32.47 -2.33
C ASP A 226 19.28 -33.04 -1.56
N ASP A 227 19.19 -32.75 -0.26
CA ASP A 227 18.13 -33.17 0.67
C ASP A 227 16.82 -32.37 0.52
N MET A 228 16.82 -31.28 -0.25
CA MET A 228 15.63 -30.48 -0.49
C MET A 228 14.63 -31.20 -1.41
N ASP A 229 13.33 -31.04 -1.13
CA ASP A 229 12.25 -31.57 -1.96
C ASP A 229 12.35 -31.08 -3.42
N ASN A 230 12.15 -32.00 -4.38
CA ASN A 230 12.32 -31.71 -5.81
C ASN A 230 11.36 -30.64 -6.35
N ILE A 231 10.14 -30.54 -5.80
CA ILE A 231 9.18 -29.50 -6.18
C ILE A 231 9.68 -28.14 -5.69
N LEU A 232 10.21 -28.08 -4.47
CA LEU A 232 10.79 -26.86 -3.93
C LEU A 232 12.03 -26.41 -4.72
N LYS A 233 12.91 -27.35 -5.11
CA LYS A 233 14.05 -27.07 -6.00
C LYS A 233 13.62 -26.44 -7.31
N GLN A 234 12.55 -26.96 -7.92
CA GLN A 234 12.01 -26.43 -9.17
C GLN A 234 11.49 -24.99 -9.00
N ILE A 235 10.78 -24.70 -7.90
CA ILE A 235 10.30 -23.35 -7.58
C ILE A 235 11.47 -22.36 -7.43
N ILE A 236 12.49 -22.71 -6.66
CA ILE A 236 13.67 -21.85 -6.42
C ILE A 236 14.47 -21.62 -7.71
N THR A 237 14.59 -22.66 -8.54
CA THR A 237 15.24 -22.56 -9.85
C THR A 237 14.46 -21.62 -10.76
N GLY A 238 13.12 -21.72 -10.77
CA GLY A 238 12.25 -20.79 -11.50
C GLY A 238 12.43 -19.34 -11.07
N LEU A 239 12.52 -19.07 -9.77
CA LEU A 239 12.81 -17.73 -9.23
C LEU A 239 14.16 -17.18 -9.75
N SER A 240 15.20 -18.01 -9.79
CA SER A 240 16.52 -17.62 -10.33
C SER A 240 16.44 -17.24 -11.82
N SER A 241 15.67 -17.98 -12.61
CA SER A 241 15.44 -17.69 -14.03
C SER A 241 14.73 -16.36 -14.26
N ILE A 242 13.80 -15.98 -13.37
CA ILE A 242 13.11 -14.69 -13.46
C ILE A 242 14.09 -13.52 -13.32
N ILE A 243 15.00 -13.57 -12.33
CA ILE A 243 15.99 -12.50 -12.09
C ILE A 243 16.92 -12.36 -13.29
N SER A 244 17.37 -13.48 -13.85
CA SER A 244 18.17 -13.50 -15.07
C SER A 244 17.41 -12.83 -16.23
N GLY A 245 16.12 -13.16 -16.39
CA GLY A 245 15.24 -12.52 -17.37
C GLY A 245 15.07 -11.01 -17.16
N LEU A 246 14.87 -10.55 -15.91
CA LEU A 246 14.78 -9.13 -15.55
C LEU A 246 16.07 -8.36 -15.87
N SER A 247 17.24 -8.97 -15.57
CA SER A 247 18.55 -8.40 -15.91
C SER A 247 18.69 -8.19 -17.42
N GLY A 248 18.35 -9.22 -18.22
CA GLY A 248 18.44 -9.17 -19.67
C GLY A 248 17.42 -8.24 -20.35
N LEU A 249 16.19 -8.16 -19.84
CA LEU A 249 15.13 -7.31 -20.39
C LEU A 249 15.46 -5.82 -20.26
N SER A 250 15.97 -5.38 -19.11
CA SER A 250 16.33 -3.98 -18.89
C SER A 250 17.51 -3.55 -19.77
N ASN A 251 18.53 -4.40 -19.90
CA ASN A 251 19.71 -4.08 -20.72
C ASN A 251 19.33 -3.90 -22.19
N LYS A 252 18.44 -4.75 -22.72
CA LYS A 252 17.92 -4.64 -24.10
C LYS A 252 16.99 -3.44 -24.32
N MET A 253 16.42 -2.87 -23.26
CA MET A 253 15.53 -1.70 -23.32
C MET A 253 16.27 -0.37 -23.14
N GLY A 254 17.38 -0.38 -22.38
CA GLY A 254 18.21 0.80 -22.10
C GLY A 254 19.25 1.11 -23.17
N ASP A 255 19.62 0.14 -24.01
CA ASP A 255 20.67 0.34 -25.02
C ASP A 255 20.18 1.26 -26.16
N ARG A 256 20.97 2.31 -26.45
CA ARG A 256 20.63 3.43 -27.34
C ARG A 256 20.66 3.06 -28.84
N HIS A 257 20.80 1.78 -29.18
CA HIS A 257 20.84 1.30 -30.54
C HIS A 257 19.65 0.36 -30.82
N VAL A 258 18.56 0.98 -31.30
CA VAL A 258 17.36 0.33 -31.88
C VAL A 258 16.57 -0.56 -30.90
N ARG A 259 15.46 -0.02 -30.37
CA ARG A 259 14.46 -0.78 -29.59
C ARG A 259 13.95 -1.98 -30.40
N GLN A 260 14.46 -3.18 -30.14
CA GLN A 260 14.03 -4.41 -30.83
C GLN A 260 12.69 -4.98 -30.31
N TYR A 261 12.28 -4.64 -29.08
CA TYR A 261 11.08 -5.22 -28.47
C TYR A 261 10.35 -4.23 -27.55
N LYS A 262 9.03 -4.07 -27.75
CA LYS A 262 8.15 -3.26 -26.90
C LYS A 262 7.23 -4.19 -26.09
N PRO A 263 7.33 -4.20 -24.76
CA PRO A 263 6.47 -5.05 -23.93
C PRO A 263 5.01 -4.56 -23.96
N ASN A 264 4.07 -5.51 -23.95
CA ASN A 264 2.65 -5.23 -23.76
C ASN A 264 2.31 -5.14 -22.27
N LYS A 265 1.13 -4.61 -21.93
CA LYS A 265 0.64 -4.45 -20.54
C LYS A 265 0.80 -5.71 -19.69
N HIS A 266 0.44 -6.88 -20.23
CA HIS A 266 0.52 -8.14 -19.48
C HIS A 266 1.96 -8.59 -19.21
N HIS A 267 2.92 -8.33 -20.12
CA HIS A 267 4.34 -8.60 -19.89
C HIS A 267 4.92 -7.70 -18.79
N ALA A 268 4.61 -6.40 -18.83
CA ALA A 268 5.07 -5.47 -17.81
C ALA A 268 4.43 -5.77 -16.45
N LYS A 269 3.12 -6.08 -16.42
CA LYS A 269 2.43 -6.48 -15.19
C LYS A 269 3.03 -7.76 -14.60
N LEU A 270 3.37 -8.75 -15.42
CA LEU A 270 4.07 -9.96 -14.97
C LEU A 270 5.42 -9.61 -14.34
N ALA A 271 6.25 -8.82 -15.03
CA ALA A 271 7.56 -8.44 -14.54
C ALA A 271 7.51 -7.67 -13.21
N VAL A 272 6.60 -6.69 -13.08
CA VAL A 272 6.38 -5.93 -11.84
C VAL A 272 5.94 -6.86 -10.70
N ASN A 273 4.89 -7.66 -10.92
CA ASN A 273 4.34 -8.52 -9.88
C ASN A 273 5.35 -9.57 -9.41
N VAL A 274 6.06 -10.21 -10.33
CA VAL A 274 7.04 -11.23 -9.95
C VAL A 274 8.25 -10.61 -9.26
N SER A 275 8.66 -9.40 -9.65
CA SER A 275 9.72 -8.66 -8.94
C SER A 275 9.32 -8.38 -7.49
N GLN A 276 8.08 -7.95 -7.25
CA GLN A 276 7.55 -7.73 -5.90
C GLN A 276 7.50 -9.03 -5.08
N ILE A 277 6.96 -10.11 -5.64
CA ILE A 277 6.91 -11.44 -4.97
C ILE A 277 8.33 -11.92 -4.63
N PHE A 278 9.26 -11.74 -5.56
CA PHE A 278 10.65 -12.13 -5.36
C PHE A 278 11.32 -11.33 -4.24
N CYS A 279 11.13 -10.00 -4.22
CA CYS A 279 11.62 -9.17 -3.13
C CYS A 279 11.01 -9.56 -1.78
N GLU A 280 9.74 -9.97 -1.76
CA GLU A 280 9.06 -10.40 -0.55
C GLU A 280 9.71 -11.67 0.01
N PHE A 281 9.95 -12.64 -0.86
CA PHE A 281 10.64 -13.87 -0.51
C PHE A 281 12.05 -13.61 0.03
N LEU A 282 12.80 -12.67 -0.57
CA LEU A 282 14.13 -12.30 -0.11
C LEU A 282 14.10 -11.67 1.30
N LEU A 283 13.17 -10.76 1.55
CA LEU A 283 13.00 -10.14 2.86
C LEU A 283 12.59 -11.16 3.93
N ASP A 284 11.66 -12.05 3.61
CA ASP A 284 11.25 -13.12 4.54
C ASP A 284 12.42 -14.06 4.87
N SER A 285 13.21 -14.41 3.85
CA SER A 285 14.42 -15.22 4.01
C SER A 285 15.45 -14.51 4.89
N TYR A 286 15.64 -13.21 4.69
CA TYR A 286 16.53 -12.38 5.49
C TYR A 286 16.11 -12.31 6.96
N GLU A 287 14.84 -12.05 7.24
CA GLU A 287 14.31 -12.01 8.61
C GLU A 287 14.41 -13.39 9.29
N TYR A 288 14.15 -14.47 8.55
CA TYR A 288 14.36 -15.83 9.04
C TYR A 288 15.82 -16.08 9.45
N GLN A 289 16.81 -15.68 8.64
CA GLN A 289 18.22 -15.84 9.02
C GLN A 289 18.60 -14.99 10.24
N LYS A 290 18.08 -13.76 10.33
CA LYS A 290 18.28 -12.88 11.50
C LYS A 290 17.75 -13.48 12.80
N THR A 291 16.55 -14.07 12.77
CA THR A 291 15.97 -14.70 13.96
C THR A 291 16.75 -15.96 14.38
N ARG A 292 17.24 -16.74 13.41
CA ARG A 292 18.05 -17.93 13.66
C ARG A 292 19.42 -17.63 14.25
N GLN A 293 20.02 -16.48 13.95
CA GLN A 293 21.30 -16.05 14.52
C GLN A 293 21.20 -15.56 15.98
N LYS A 294 19.99 -15.26 16.46
CA LYS A 294 19.74 -14.81 17.84
C LYS A 294 19.44 -15.96 18.82
N GLN A 295 19.29 -17.18 18.32
CA GLN A 295 19.10 -18.42 19.09
C GLN A 295 20.43 -19.17 19.19
#